data_AF-A0A151SJU5-F1
#
_entry.id   AF-A0A151SJU5-F1
#
_cell.length_a   1.000
_cell.length_b   1.000
_cell.length_c   1.000
_cell.angle_alpha   90.00
_cell.angle_beta   90.00
_cell.angle_gamma   90.00
#
_symmetry.space_group_name_H-M   'P 1'
#
loop_
_entity.id
_entity.type
_entity.pdbx_description
1 polymer ?
#
loop_
_entity_poly.entity_id
_entity_poly.type
_entity_poly.pdbx_seq_one_letter_code
_entity_poly.pdbx_strand_id
1 'polypeptide(L)'
;MTITKPCIFVHQGCIGLYFGDSLHWISFNWQTNAYVILAYNLLDSKFYHLNIPGKVELEKYTLCCLRNIRDCLTFCTVMRDENWDYMVDIWEMKEYGVHTSWTKLTSMQVSNKFPGYMLPACSSDDSIIFVNNETGVLATWNARDETLEYRNFDHVV
;
A
#
# COMPACT_ATOMS: atom_id res chain seq x y z
N MET A 1 -27.15 -5.77 -14.34
CA MET A 1 -25.77 -6.13 -13.95
C MET A 1 -24.91 -4.90 -14.13
N THR A 2 -24.79 -4.09 -13.09
CA THR A 2 -24.16 -2.77 -13.19
C THR A 2 -22.69 -2.91 -12.85
N ILE A 3 -21.86 -3.12 -13.86
CA ILE A 3 -20.40 -3.07 -13.70
C ILE A 3 -20.05 -1.58 -13.57
N THR A 4 -19.91 -1.11 -12.33
CA THR A 4 -19.32 0.19 -12.05
C THR A 4 -17.81 0.08 -12.27
N LYS A 5 -17.33 0.62 -13.40
CA LYS A 5 -15.89 0.88 -13.59
C LYS A 5 -15.49 2.04 -12.68
N PRO A 6 -14.45 1.92 -11.84
CA PRO A 6 -13.88 3.07 -11.17
C PRO A 6 -13.02 3.85 -12.17
N CYS A 7 -13.41 5.09 -12.47
CA CYS A 7 -12.54 6.07 -13.13
C CYS A 7 -12.09 7.11 -12.08
N ILE A 8 -10.79 7.06 -11.74
CA ILE A 8 -9.77 8.15 -11.61
C ILE A 8 -10.20 9.41 -10.80
N PHE A 9 -9.50 9.88 -9.75
CA PHE A 9 -8.15 10.46 -9.68
C PHE A 9 -7.46 10.22 -8.33
N VAL A 10 -6.16 9.91 -8.36
CA VAL A 10 -5.31 9.62 -7.19
C VAL A 10 -4.42 10.83 -6.90
N HIS A 11 -4.90 11.75 -6.07
CA HIS A 11 -4.03 12.50 -5.16
C HIS A 11 -4.33 11.93 -3.78
N GLN A 12 -3.37 11.20 -3.19
CA GLN A 12 -3.42 10.67 -1.81
C GLN A 12 -4.28 9.42 -1.56
N GLY A 13 -3.94 8.31 -2.22
CA GLY A 13 -4.32 6.97 -1.77
C GLY A 13 -5.39 6.32 -2.61
N CYS A 14 -5.25 5.00 -2.78
CA CYS A 14 -6.08 4.21 -3.66
C CYS A 14 -7.54 4.18 -3.20
N ILE A 15 -8.43 4.03 -4.19
CA ILE A 15 -9.81 3.54 -4.02
C ILE A 15 -9.76 2.32 -3.09
N GLY A 16 -10.65 2.29 -2.10
CA GLY A 16 -10.57 1.37 -0.97
C GLY A 16 -10.27 -0.09 -1.34
N LEU A 17 -9.59 -0.79 -0.43
CA LEU A 17 -9.20 -2.20 -0.57
C LEU A 17 -10.32 -3.12 -0.09
N TYR A 18 -10.74 -4.07 -0.92
CA TYR A 18 -11.56 -5.19 -0.46
C TYR A 18 -10.66 -6.27 0.15
N PHE A 19 -10.90 -6.63 1.42
CA PHE A 19 -10.18 -7.64 2.18
C PHE A 19 -11.08 -8.19 3.28
N GLY A 20 -11.09 -9.50 3.54
CA GLY A 20 -11.86 -10.09 4.66
C GLY A 20 -13.32 -9.62 4.72
N ASP A 21 -14.03 -9.70 3.59
CA ASP A 21 -15.44 -9.29 3.42
C ASP A 21 -15.74 -7.82 3.73
N SER A 22 -14.71 -6.98 3.79
CA SER A 22 -14.82 -5.58 4.16
C SER A 22 -14.11 -4.68 3.15
N LEU A 23 -14.71 -3.53 2.87
CA LEU A 23 -14.08 -2.45 2.10
C LEU A 23 -13.30 -1.54 3.06
N HIS A 24 -12.04 -1.29 2.76
CA HIS A 24 -11.12 -0.54 3.63
C HIS A 24 -10.61 0.72 2.97
N TRP A 25 -10.57 1.85 3.67
CA TRP A 25 -9.91 3.06 3.19
C TRP A 25 -9.32 3.86 4.34
N ILE A 26 -8.33 4.68 4.03
CA ILE A 26 -7.70 5.58 5.00
C ILE A 26 -8.57 6.83 5.10
N SER A 27 -8.84 7.27 6.32
CA SER A 27 -9.64 8.46 6.59
C SER A 27 -9.06 9.23 7.77
N PHE A 28 -9.25 10.55 7.76
CA PHE A 28 -8.95 11.40 8.91
C PHE A 28 -10.16 11.46 9.84
N ASN A 29 -9.95 11.18 11.13
CA ASN A 29 -10.96 11.34 12.16
C ASN A 29 -10.78 12.72 12.85
N TRP A 30 -11.70 13.64 12.57
CA TRP A 30 -11.69 15.00 13.12
C TRP A 30 -11.92 15.07 14.64
N GLN A 31 -12.57 14.08 15.25
CA GLN A 31 -12.83 14.07 16.69
C GLN A 31 -11.57 13.68 17.49
N THR A 32 -10.79 12.74 16.98
CA THR A 32 -9.56 12.27 17.62
C THR A 32 -8.30 12.92 17.03
N ASN A 33 -8.45 13.75 16.00
CA ASN A 33 -7.35 14.37 15.25
C ASN A 33 -6.29 13.35 14.80
N ALA A 34 -6.75 12.21 14.27
CA ALA A 34 -5.88 11.09 13.90
C ALA A 34 -6.36 10.39 12.65
N TYR A 35 -5.43 9.84 11.87
CA TYR A 35 -5.76 8.99 10.74
C TYR A 35 -6.08 7.56 11.20
N VAL A 36 -7.12 6.99 10.58
CA VAL A 36 -7.59 5.64 10.84
C VAL A 36 -7.83 4.91 9.52
N ILE A 37 -7.92 3.59 9.57
CA ILE A 37 -8.45 2.78 8.49
C ILE A 37 -9.92 2.50 8.82
N LEU A 38 -10.82 2.99 7.99
CA LEU A 38 -12.24 2.64 8.07
C LEU A 38 -12.45 1.34 7.31
N ALA A 39 -13.17 0.41 7.90
CA ALA A 39 -13.60 -0.84 7.29
C ALA A 39 -15.12 -0.88 7.28
N TYR A 40 -15.73 -1.11 6.13
CA TYR A 40 -17.17 -1.38 6.01
C TYR A 40 -17.36 -2.84 5.66
N ASN A 41 -17.90 -3.62 6.60
CA ASN A 41 -18.14 -5.04 6.40
C ASN A 41 -19.44 -5.24 5.61
N LEU A 42 -19.34 -5.96 4.49
CA LEU A 42 -20.46 -6.15 3.57
C LEU A 42 -21.49 -7.16 4.10
N LEU A 43 -21.09 -8.07 5.00
CA LEU A 43 -21.97 -9.12 5.51
C LEU A 43 -22.92 -8.61 6.58
N ASP A 44 -22.42 -7.78 7.51
CA ASP A 44 -23.22 -7.21 8.59
C ASP A 44 -23.62 -5.74 8.38
N SER A 45 -23.13 -5.12 7.30
CA SER A 45 -23.41 -3.73 6.93
C SER A 45 -22.97 -2.70 7.99
N LYS A 46 -21.89 -2.98 8.74
CA LYS A 46 -21.37 -2.09 9.79
C LYS A 46 -20.00 -1.52 9.46
N PHE A 47 -19.73 -0.37 10.06
CA PHE A 47 -18.42 0.26 10.07
C PHE A 47 -17.60 -0.19 11.27
N TYR A 48 -16.32 -0.41 11.02
CA TYR A 48 -15.30 -0.74 11.99
C TYR A 48 -14.11 0.21 11.81
N HIS A 49 -13.43 0.52 12.91
CA HIS A 49 -12.25 1.36 12.90
C HIS A 49 -11.04 0.50 13.22
N LEU A 50 -10.03 0.57 12.35
CA LEU A 50 -8.73 -0.03 12.55
C LEU A 50 -7.68 1.08 12.68
N ASN A 51 -6.72 0.88 13.56
CA ASN A 51 -5.60 1.80 13.69
C ASN A 51 -4.60 1.59 12.55
N ILE A 52 -3.99 2.67 12.08
CA ILE A 52 -2.77 2.60 11.28
C ILE A 52 -1.60 2.08 12.15
N PRO A 53 -0.47 1.63 11.57
CA PRO A 53 0.69 1.26 12.37
C PRO A 53 1.15 2.43 13.25
N GLY A 54 1.28 2.21 14.56
CA GLY A 54 1.53 3.30 15.53
C GLY A 54 2.87 4.06 15.36
N LYS A 55 3.81 3.53 14.57
CA LYS A 55 5.08 4.19 14.22
C LYS A 55 4.98 5.10 13.00
N VAL A 56 3.83 5.17 12.34
CA VAL A 56 3.64 5.90 11.09
C VAL A 56 3.03 7.27 11.38
N GLU A 57 3.80 8.32 11.09
CA GLU A 57 3.32 9.71 11.09
C GLU A 57 2.97 10.12 9.67
N LEU A 58 1.69 10.01 9.29
CA LEU A 58 1.24 10.18 7.90
C LEU A 58 1.59 11.53 7.25
N GLU A 59 1.73 12.58 8.06
CA GLU A 59 2.11 13.92 7.61
C GLU A 59 3.52 13.98 6.99
N LYS A 60 4.39 13.02 7.31
CA LYS A 60 5.75 12.92 6.77
C LYS A 60 5.82 12.19 5.43
N TYR A 61 4.74 11.54 5.01
CA TYR A 61 4.75 10.70 3.81
C TYR A 61 4.11 11.41 2.62
N THR A 62 4.70 11.22 1.45
CA THR A 62 4.18 11.79 0.20
C THR A 62 2.95 11.03 -0.31
N LEU A 63 2.89 9.72 -0.02
CA LEU A 63 1.81 8.85 -0.43
C LEU A 63 1.64 7.71 0.57
N CYS A 64 0.40 7.25 0.75
CA CYS A 64 0.11 6.00 1.44
C CYS A 64 -1.00 5.23 0.70
N CYS A 65 -1.04 3.91 0.90
CA CYS A 65 -2.11 3.08 0.36
C CYS A 65 -2.28 1.77 1.15
N LEU A 66 -3.45 1.16 0.99
CA LEU A 66 -3.75 -0.18 1.50
C LEU A 66 -3.58 -1.22 0.39
N ARG A 67 -3.03 -2.39 0.74
CA ARG A 67 -2.86 -3.54 -0.16
C ARG A 67 -3.17 -4.84 0.54
N ASN A 68 -3.42 -5.87 -0.25
CA ASN A 68 -3.33 -7.25 0.21
C ASN A 68 -1.95 -7.78 -0.22
N ILE A 69 -1.09 -8.03 0.77
CA ILE A 69 0.25 -8.59 0.57
C ILE A 69 0.41 -9.72 1.59
N ARG A 70 0.82 -10.90 1.12
CA ARG A 70 0.96 -12.14 1.90
C ARG A 70 -0.29 -12.47 2.70
N ASP A 71 -1.45 -12.34 2.04
CA ASP A 71 -2.78 -12.55 2.62
C ASP A 71 -3.09 -11.70 3.87
N CYS A 72 -2.33 -10.62 4.07
CA CYS A 72 -2.51 -9.67 5.16
C CYS A 72 -3.02 -8.33 4.64
N LEU A 73 -3.82 -7.64 5.46
CA LEU A 73 -4.05 -6.22 5.28
C LEU A 73 -2.73 -5.49 5.50
N THR A 74 -2.25 -4.80 4.47
CA THR A 74 -0.96 -4.11 4.51
C THR A 74 -1.10 -2.62 4.27
N PHE A 75 -0.26 -1.86 4.97
CA PHE A 75 -0.18 -0.41 4.92
C PHE A 75 1.14 -0.03 4.29
N CYS A 76 1.08 0.63 3.13
CA CYS A 76 2.26 1.01 2.37
C CYS A 76 2.42 2.52 2.42
N THR A 77 3.64 3.00 2.64
CA THR A 77 3.94 4.43 2.66
C THR A 77 5.14 4.76 1.79
N VAL A 78 5.12 5.93 1.17
CA VAL A 78 6.22 6.46 0.36
C VAL A 78 6.69 7.78 0.93
N MET A 79 7.99 7.87 1.21
CA MET A 79 8.65 9.09 1.68
C MET A 79 9.78 9.43 0.72
N ARG A 80 9.80 10.67 0.20
CA ARG A 80 10.93 11.18 -0.57
C ARG A 80 12.06 11.62 0.36
N ASP A 81 13.30 11.37 -0.06
CA ASP A 81 14.48 11.96 0.55
C ASP A 81 14.91 13.25 -0.17
N GLU A 82 16.00 13.85 0.30
CA GLU A 82 16.55 15.11 -0.21
C GLU A 82 17.04 15.01 -1.67
N ASN A 83 17.41 13.81 -2.12
CA ASN A 83 17.87 13.54 -3.48
C ASN A 83 16.73 13.20 -4.44
N TRP A 84 15.48 13.34 -3.99
CA TRP A 84 14.26 12.95 -4.68
C TRP A 84 14.06 11.44 -4.86
N ASP A 85 15.02 10.62 -4.44
CA ASP A 85 14.81 9.18 -4.27
C ASP A 85 13.73 8.97 -3.19
N TYR A 86 13.21 7.75 -3.09
CA TYR A 86 12.13 7.50 -2.14
C TYR A 86 12.22 6.13 -1.48
N MET A 87 11.78 6.10 -0.23
CA MET A 87 11.62 4.89 0.56
C MET A 87 10.16 4.42 0.50
N VAL A 88 9.97 3.14 0.19
CA VAL A 88 8.69 2.44 0.28
C VAL A 88 8.72 1.53 1.50
N ASP A 89 7.92 1.86 2.50
CA ASP A 89 7.74 1.03 3.68
C ASP A 89 6.47 0.21 3.56
N ILE A 90 6.54 -1.07 3.91
CA ILE A 90 5.40 -1.98 3.94
C ILE A 90 5.22 -2.49 5.36
N TRP A 91 4.03 -2.30 5.90
CA TRP A 91 3.59 -2.82 7.18
C TRP A 91 2.50 -3.85 6.95
N GLU A 92 2.48 -4.92 7.73
CA GLU A 92 1.46 -5.96 7.68
C GLU A 92 0.77 -6.11 9.03
N MET A 93 -0.55 -6.30 9.01
CA MET A 93 -1.33 -6.63 10.19
C MET A 93 -1.40 -8.15 10.30
N LYS A 94 -0.57 -8.74 11.17
CA LYS A 94 -0.48 -10.21 11.32
C LYS A 94 -1.76 -10.85 11.82
N GLU A 95 -2.51 -10.13 12.63
CA GLU A 95 -3.81 -10.56 13.12
C GLU A 95 -4.82 -9.45 12.83
N TYR A 96 -5.73 -9.75 11.90
CA TYR A 96 -6.71 -8.77 11.42
C TYR A 96 -7.55 -8.21 12.58
N GLY A 97 -7.67 -6.88 12.65
CA GLY A 97 -8.36 -6.19 13.74
C GLY A 97 -7.48 -5.86 14.96
N VAL A 98 -6.32 -6.49 15.12
CA VAL A 98 -5.47 -6.33 16.30
C VAL A 98 -4.39 -5.28 16.05
N HIS A 99 -4.55 -4.10 16.67
CA HIS A 99 -3.64 -2.96 16.53
C HIS A 99 -2.17 -3.30 16.82
N THR A 100 -1.90 -4.10 17.85
CA THR A 100 -0.53 -4.47 18.23
C THR A 100 0.11 -5.51 17.30
N SER A 101 -0.64 -6.05 16.35
CA SER A 101 -0.14 -7.05 15.39
C SER A 101 0.54 -6.42 14.16
N TRP A 102 0.49 -5.09 14.03
CA TRP A 102 1.23 -4.38 12.98
C TRP A 102 2.73 -4.61 13.14
N THR A 103 3.35 -5.17 12.11
CA THR A 103 4.81 -5.31 12.01
C THR A 103 5.30 -4.71 10.69
N LYS A 104 6.52 -4.17 10.71
CA LYS A 104 7.17 -3.71 9.48
C LYS A 104 7.65 -4.95 8.73
N LEU A 105 7.12 -5.17 7.53
CA LEU A 105 7.49 -6.30 6.69
C LEU A 105 8.82 -6.03 5.99
N THR A 106 8.95 -4.87 5.34
CA THR A 106 10.19 -4.47 4.67
C THR A 106 10.23 -2.96 4.42
N SER A 107 11.41 -2.45 4.09
CA SER A 107 11.66 -1.06 3.66
C SER A 107 12.51 -1.12 2.41
N MET A 108 12.13 -0.38 1.36
CA MET A 108 12.81 -0.43 0.07
C MET A 108 13.19 0.96 -0.37
N GLN A 109 14.48 1.20 -0.60
CA GLN A 109 14.95 2.41 -1.26
C GLN A 109 14.80 2.25 -2.78
N VAL A 110 14.17 3.23 -3.43
CA VAL A 110 13.96 3.25 -4.88
C VAL A 110 14.50 4.55 -5.44
N SER A 111 15.33 4.42 -6.49
CA SER A 111 15.87 5.58 -7.18
C SER A 111 14.78 6.28 -7.99
N ASN A 112 14.76 7.61 -7.99
CA ASN A 112 13.88 8.45 -8.82
C ASN A 112 14.37 8.55 -10.28
N LYS A 113 14.88 7.44 -10.83
CA LYS A 113 15.25 7.34 -12.25
C LYS A 113 14.03 7.33 -13.16
N PHE A 114 12.86 6.98 -12.61
CA PHE A 114 11.60 6.88 -13.31
C PHE A 114 10.59 7.84 -12.68
N PRO A 115 9.78 8.57 -13.47
CA PRO A 115 8.68 9.34 -12.92
C PRO A 115 7.68 8.43 -12.21
N GLY A 116 6.93 8.99 -11.26
CA GLY A 116 5.94 8.27 -10.47
C GLY A 116 6.50 7.43 -9.32
N TYR A 117 5.61 6.71 -8.65
CA TYR A 117 5.97 5.84 -7.52
C TYR A 117 5.78 4.37 -7.89
N MET A 118 6.73 3.56 -7.45
CA MET A 118 6.60 2.11 -7.42
C MET A 118 5.81 1.69 -6.19
N LEU A 119 4.67 1.06 -6.40
CA LEU A 119 3.80 0.59 -5.33
C LEU A 119 3.66 -0.92 -5.37
N PRO A 120 3.56 -1.60 -4.20
CA PRO A 120 3.33 -3.03 -4.18
C PRO A 120 1.96 -3.33 -4.80
N ALA A 121 1.94 -4.34 -5.66
CA ALA A 121 0.77 -4.77 -6.42
C ALA A 121 0.27 -6.12 -5.93
N CYS A 122 1.17 -7.09 -5.75
CA CYS A 122 0.88 -8.42 -5.23
C CYS A 122 2.15 -9.08 -4.67
N SER A 123 2.00 -10.28 -4.14
CA SER A 123 3.09 -11.05 -3.55
C SER A 123 2.93 -12.54 -3.80
N SER A 124 4.05 -13.25 -3.76
CA SER A 124 4.15 -14.69 -3.53
C SER A 124 4.68 -14.95 -2.11
N ASP A 125 4.98 -16.22 -1.80
CA ASP A 125 5.52 -16.61 -0.48
C ASP A 125 6.83 -15.88 -0.13
N ASP A 126 7.66 -15.62 -1.15
CA ASP A 126 9.03 -15.13 -1.02
C ASP A 126 9.28 -13.83 -1.76
N SER A 127 8.28 -13.23 -2.41
CA SER A 127 8.51 -12.05 -3.24
C SER A 127 7.34 -11.08 -3.24
N ILE A 128 7.64 -9.80 -3.45
CA ILE A 128 6.65 -8.73 -3.63
C ILE A 128 6.90 -8.10 -4.99
N ILE A 129 5.84 -7.98 -5.78
CA ILE A 129 5.87 -7.32 -7.08
C ILE A 129 5.42 -5.87 -6.88
N PHE A 130 6.24 -4.95 -7.37
CA PHE A 130 5.97 -3.52 -7.44
C PHE A 130 5.71 -3.11 -8.87
N VAL A 131 4.79 -2.17 -9.04
CA VAL A 131 4.43 -1.60 -10.33
C VAL A 131 4.56 -0.09 -10.26
N ASN A 132 5.22 0.48 -11.26
CA ASN A 132 5.13 1.90 -11.55
C ASN A 132 4.01 2.13 -12.58
N ASN A 133 2.91 2.76 -12.16
CA ASN A 133 1.76 3.00 -13.03
C ASN A 133 2.01 4.04 -14.13
N GLU A 134 3.04 4.89 -13.98
CA GLU A 134 3.37 5.94 -14.95
C GLU A 134 4.28 5.44 -16.05
N THR A 135 5.21 4.54 -15.74
CA THR A 135 6.21 4.02 -16.69
C THR A 135 5.95 2.59 -17.13
N GLY A 136 5.09 1.85 -16.43
CA GLY A 136 4.90 0.41 -16.62
C GLY A 136 6.05 -0.44 -16.07
N VAL A 137 7.10 0.16 -15.48
CA VAL A 137 8.22 -0.60 -14.92
C VAL A 137 7.74 -1.51 -13.80
N LEU A 138 8.17 -2.77 -13.86
CA LEU A 138 7.98 -3.74 -12.80
C LEU A 138 9.25 -3.85 -11.98
N ALA A 139 9.11 -4.07 -10.68
CA ALA A 139 10.21 -4.64 -9.92
C ALA A 139 9.76 -5.76 -9.02
N THR A 140 10.64 -6.72 -8.83
CA THR A 140 10.44 -7.84 -7.93
C THR A 140 11.40 -7.70 -6.77
N TRP A 141 10.86 -7.56 -5.57
CA TRP A 141 11.64 -7.68 -4.35
C TRP A 141 11.59 -9.12 -3.87
N ASN A 142 12.75 -9.73 -3.64
CA ASN A 142 12.85 -11.09 -3.13
C ASN A 142 13.25 -11.05 -1.65
N ALA A 143 12.44 -11.67 -0.80
CA ALA A 143 12.61 -11.68 0.64
C ALA A 143 13.79 -12.55 1.12
N ARG A 144 14.25 -13.49 0.29
CA ARG A 144 15.31 -14.44 0.68
C ARG A 144 16.70 -13.84 0.54
N ASP A 145 16.91 -13.03 -0.48
CA ASP A 145 18.19 -12.39 -0.79
C ASP A 145 18.16 -10.87 -0.60
N GLU A 146 17.00 -10.31 -0.24
CA GLU A 146 16.74 -8.87 -0.06
C GLU A 146 17.08 -8.04 -1.31
N THR A 147 16.98 -8.65 -2.49
CA THR A 147 17.30 -7.98 -3.76
C THR A 147 16.07 -7.40 -4.45
N LEU A 148 16.30 -6.35 -5.25
CA LEU A 148 15.30 -5.71 -6.08
C LEU A 148 15.72 -5.78 -7.55
N GLU A 149 14.96 -6.53 -8.35
CA GLU A 149 15.18 -6.66 -9.78
C GLU A 149 14.15 -5.87 -10.57
N TYR A 150 14.62 -4.99 -11.47
CA TYR A 150 13.76 -4.22 -12.35
C TYR A 150 13.56 -4.93 -13.68
N ARG A 151 12.32 -4.91 -14.19
CA ARG A 151 11.96 -5.39 -15.52
C ARG A 151 11.16 -4.31 -16.23
N ASN A 152 11.64 -3.89 -17.39
CA ASN A 152 10.88 -3.03 -18.28
C ASN A 152 9.97 -3.89 -19.14
N PHE A 153 8.78 -3.37 -19.49
CA PHE A 153 8.13 -3.88 -20.69
C PHE A 153 8.99 -3.45 -21.87
N ASP A 154 9.73 -4.39 -22.46
CA ASP A 154 10.26 -4.17 -23.80
C ASP A 154 9.07 -3.80 -24.69
N HIS A 155 9.23 -2.77 -25.54
CA HIS A 155 8.23 -2.44 -26.54
C HIS A 155 7.96 -3.70 -27.36
N VAL A 156 6.81 -4.34 -27.15
CA VAL A 156 6.29 -5.35 -28.07
C VAL A 156 5.96 -4.57 -29.34
N VAL A 157 6.85 -4.65 -30.33
CA VAL A 157 6.67 -4.10 -31.68
C VAL A 157 5.50 -4.78 -32.36
#